data_AF-A0A258WD87-F1
#
_entry.id   AF-A0A258WD87-F1
#
_cell.length_a   1.000
_cell.length_b   1.000
_cell.length_c   1.000
_cell.angle_alpha   90.00
_cell.angle_beta   90.00
_cell.angle_gamma   90.00
#
_symmetry.space_group_name_H-M   'P 1'
#
loop_
_entity.id
_entity.type
_entity.pdbx_description
1 polymer ?
#
loop_
_entity_poly.entity_id
_entity_poly.type
_entity_poly.pdbx_seq_one_letter_code
_entity_poly.pdbx_strand_id
1 'polypeptide(L)'
;MRCGNYEARPRICRIYPLEARPFEAMTPEKRLCPPEAWGRDLPVLERDGEPAELQTADILSQHRQAMIDDVPFKARLAATLGFAEAALAGEGLATCEPSPTTLLAALAISEQTKTAHRPNWSIITNRETTRAMLADLDCPVRLVATGYGFLSAFADEG
;
A
#
# COMPACT_ATOMS: atom_id res chain seq x y z
N MET A 1 -7.25 -14.46 -19.86
CA MET A 1 -7.54 -13.06 -20.22
C MET A 1 -6.67 -12.63 -21.39
N ARG A 2 -7.25 -12.03 -22.42
CA ARG A 2 -6.51 -11.46 -23.56
C ARG A 2 -7.03 -10.06 -23.87
N CYS A 3 -6.89 -9.11 -22.95
CA CYS A 3 -6.89 -7.72 -23.40
C CYS A 3 -5.59 -7.51 -24.21
N GLY A 4 -5.61 -6.68 -25.25
CA GLY A 4 -4.39 -6.43 -26.07
C GLY A 4 -3.20 -5.91 -25.27
N ASN A 5 -3.43 -5.39 -24.06
CA ASN A 5 -2.39 -4.92 -23.14
C ASN A 5 -1.71 -6.06 -22.35
N TYR A 6 -2.24 -7.29 -22.40
CA TYR A 6 -1.73 -8.42 -21.62
C TYR A 6 -0.35 -8.89 -22.10
N GLU A 7 -0.06 -8.75 -23.39
CA GLU A 7 1.27 -9.00 -23.96
C GLU A 7 2.27 -7.92 -23.57
N ALA A 8 1.82 -6.65 -23.52
CA ALA A 8 2.68 -5.52 -23.19
C ALA A 8 2.92 -5.35 -21.67
N ARG A 9 1.98 -5.79 -20.82
CA ARG A 9 2.03 -5.62 -19.36
C ARG A 9 1.65 -6.90 -18.62
N PRO A 10 2.39 -7.99 -18.82
CA PRO A 10 2.02 -9.32 -18.34
C PRO A 10 1.89 -9.41 -16.82
N ARG A 11 2.63 -8.60 -16.06
CA ARG A 11 2.61 -8.62 -14.58
C ARG A 11 1.40 -7.90 -14.00
N ILE A 12 1.13 -6.67 -14.43
CA ILE A 12 0.02 -5.86 -13.89
C ILE A 12 -1.32 -6.55 -14.12
N CYS A 13 -1.56 -7.06 -15.33
CA CYS A 13 -2.84 -7.69 -15.66
C CYS A 13 -3.00 -9.08 -15.01
N ARG A 14 -1.93 -9.75 -14.56
CA ARG A 14 -2.00 -11.03 -13.84
C ARG A 14 -2.11 -10.86 -12.34
N ILE A 15 -1.40 -9.88 -11.78
CA ILE A 15 -1.36 -9.62 -10.35
C ILE A 15 -2.64 -8.92 -9.89
N TYR A 16 -3.05 -7.84 -10.58
CA TYR A 16 -4.16 -6.98 -10.15
C TYR A 16 -5.50 -7.68 -9.85
N PRO A 17 -5.97 -8.67 -10.65
CA PRO A 17 -7.22 -9.35 -10.34
C PRO A 17 -7.08 -10.43 -9.25
N LEU A 18 -5.86 -10.87 -8.94
CA LEU A 18 -5.59 -12.00 -8.04
C LEU A 18 -4.99 -11.60 -6.71
N GLU A 19 -4.40 -10.42 -6.64
CA GLU A 19 -4.04 -9.77 -5.39
C GLU A 19 -5.29 -9.07 -4.84
N ALA A 20 -6.21 -9.87 -4.33
CA ALA A 20 -7.38 -9.34 -3.62
C ALA A 20 -6.91 -8.62 -2.35
N ARG A 21 -7.55 -7.48 -2.04
CA ARG A 21 -7.41 -6.90 -0.70
C ARG A 21 -8.01 -7.93 0.27
N PRO A 22 -7.44 -8.13 1.47
CA PRO A 22 -7.92 -9.13 2.43
C PRO A 22 -9.42 -9.03 2.77
N PHE A 23 -10.05 -7.89 2.45
CA PHE A 23 -11.44 -7.57 2.77
C PHE A 23 -12.28 -7.17 1.55
N GLU A 24 -11.80 -7.34 0.31
CA GLU A 24 -12.58 -7.01 -0.89
C GLU A 24 -12.46 -8.08 -1.98
N ALA A 25 -13.59 -8.70 -2.31
CA ALA A 25 -13.69 -9.63 -3.43
C ALA A 25 -13.47 -8.91 -4.77
N MET A 26 -12.81 -9.59 -5.70
CA MET A 26 -12.63 -9.08 -7.06
C MET A 26 -13.99 -8.98 -7.76
N THR A 27 -14.41 -7.76 -8.09
CA THR A 27 -15.65 -7.47 -8.83
C THR A 27 -15.30 -6.93 -10.22
N PRO A 28 -15.48 -7.71 -11.30
CA PRO A 28 -15.17 -7.31 -12.68
C PRO A 28 -15.74 -5.94 -13.08
N GLU A 29 -16.97 -5.65 -12.68
CA GLU A 29 -17.71 -4.43 -13.04
C GLU A 29 -17.09 -3.16 -12.44
N LYS A 30 -16.28 -3.30 -11.38
CA LYS A 30 -15.54 -2.19 -10.76
C LYS A 30 -14.17 -1.97 -11.40
N ARG A 31 -13.79 -2.74 -12.41
CA ARG A 31 -12.46 -2.67 -13.02
C ARG A 31 -12.48 -1.81 -14.28
N LEU A 32 -11.36 -1.14 -14.56
CA LEU A 32 -11.18 -0.37 -15.79
C LEU A 32 -11.03 -1.25 -17.04
N CYS A 33 -10.73 -2.54 -16.87
CA CYS A 33 -10.70 -3.49 -17.98
C CYS A 33 -12.11 -3.68 -18.54
N PRO A 34 -12.27 -3.74 -19.88
CA PRO A 34 -13.59 -3.79 -20.48
C PRO A 34 -14.29 -5.14 -20.20
N PRO A 35 -15.65 -5.21 -20.26
CA PRO A 35 -16.42 -6.39 -19.86
C PRO A 35 -15.99 -7.69 -20.56
N GLU A 36 -15.59 -7.62 -21.83
CA GLU A 36 -15.10 -8.75 -22.60
C GLU A 36 -13.81 -9.36 -22.04
N ALA A 37 -13.05 -8.63 -21.22
CA ALA A 37 -11.88 -9.15 -20.51
C ALA A 37 -12.24 -10.07 -19.33
N TRP A 38 -13.53 -10.18 -19.00
CA TRP A 38 -14.08 -10.96 -17.88
C TRP A 38 -15.12 -11.99 -18.33
N GLY A 39 -15.22 -12.26 -19.63
CA GLY A 39 -16.14 -13.24 -20.20
C GLY A 39 -15.98 -14.62 -19.58
N ARG A 40 -17.09 -15.36 -19.43
CA ARG A 40 -17.11 -16.72 -18.85
C ARG A 40 -16.35 -17.74 -19.69
N ASP A 41 -16.12 -17.42 -20.97
CA ASP A 41 -15.32 -18.17 -21.93
C ASP A 41 -13.81 -17.95 -21.76
N LEU A 42 -13.40 -16.99 -20.93
CA LEU A 42 -12.00 -16.77 -20.61
C LEU A 42 -11.50 -17.71 -19.51
N PRO A 43 -10.17 -17.97 -19.45
CA PRO A 43 -9.59 -18.77 -18.37
C PRO A 43 -9.97 -18.24 -17.00
N VAL A 44 -10.37 -19.17 -16.12
CA VAL A 44 -10.60 -18.92 -14.70
C VAL A 44 -9.32 -18.35 -14.09
N LEU A 45 -9.44 -17.27 -13.33
CA LEU A 45 -8.29 -16.61 -12.70
C LEU A 45 -7.93 -17.26 -11.37
N GLU A 46 -8.96 -17.56 -10.57
CA GLU A 46 -8.85 -18.03 -9.21
C GLU A 46 -9.87 -19.15 -8.98
N ARG A 47 -9.50 -20.13 -8.14
CA ARG A 47 -10.41 -21.11 -7.54
C ARG A 47 -10.17 -21.12 -6.04
N ASP A 48 -11.21 -20.85 -5.26
CA ASP A 48 -11.19 -20.93 -3.80
C ASP A 48 -10.08 -20.10 -3.13
N GLY A 49 -9.80 -18.89 -3.61
CA GLY A 49 -8.73 -18.03 -3.08
C GLY A 49 -7.37 -18.21 -3.76
N GLU A 50 -7.21 -19.24 -4.60
CA GLU A 50 -5.92 -19.60 -5.18
C GLU A 50 -5.88 -19.40 -6.71
N PRO A 51 -4.75 -18.96 -7.28
CA PRO A 51 -4.60 -18.84 -8.73
C PRO A 51 -4.88 -20.17 -9.45
N ALA A 52 -5.69 -20.13 -10.50
CA ALA A 52 -6.09 -21.34 -11.22
C ALA A 52 -4.96 -21.99 -12.05
N GLU A 53 -3.87 -21.26 -12.29
CA GLU A 53 -2.71 -21.68 -13.10
C GLU A 53 -1.39 -21.50 -12.32
N LEU A 54 -0.49 -22.50 -12.42
CA LEU A 54 0.80 -22.49 -11.72
C LEU A 54 1.69 -21.29 -12.07
N GLN A 55 1.79 -20.94 -13.36
CA GLN A 55 2.57 -19.77 -13.80
C GLN A 55 2.08 -18.48 -13.12
N THR A 56 0.78 -18.39 -12.86
CA THR A 56 0.18 -17.22 -12.23
C THR A 56 0.47 -17.18 -10.73
N ALA A 57 0.46 -18.34 -10.07
CA ALA A 57 0.92 -18.48 -8.68
C ALA A 57 2.39 -18.07 -8.53
N ASP A 58 3.27 -18.46 -9.47
CA ASP A 58 4.67 -18.08 -9.46
C ASP A 58 4.86 -16.56 -9.58
N ILE A 59 4.11 -15.92 -10.47
CA ILE A 59 4.16 -14.45 -10.65
C ILE A 59 3.72 -13.73 -9.38
N LEU A 60 2.67 -14.19 -8.71
CA LEU A 60 2.21 -13.61 -7.45
C LEU A 60 3.22 -13.80 -6.33
N SER A 61 3.79 -15.01 -6.20
CA SER A 61 4.85 -15.29 -5.23
C SER A 61 6.05 -14.37 -5.43
N GLN A 62 6.53 -14.23 -6.66
CA GLN A 62 7.63 -13.34 -7.01
C GLN A 62 7.30 -11.87 -6.73
N HIS A 63 6.06 -11.44 -6.99
CA HIS A 63 5.62 -10.08 -6.69
C HIS A 63 5.60 -9.81 -5.18
N ARG A 64 5.01 -10.71 -4.40
CA ARG A 64 4.98 -10.61 -2.92
C ARG A 64 6.38 -10.60 -2.34
N GLN A 65 7.27 -11.48 -2.84
CA GLN A 65 8.66 -11.49 -2.42
C GLN A 65 9.36 -10.18 -2.75
N ALA A 66 9.17 -9.63 -3.96
CA ALA A 66 9.73 -8.32 -4.32
C ALA A 66 9.22 -7.19 -3.42
N MET A 67 7.94 -7.23 -3.01
CA MET A 67 7.37 -6.28 -2.05
C MET A 67 8.00 -6.40 -0.65
N ILE A 68 8.28 -7.63 -0.19
CA ILE A 68 8.98 -7.90 1.07
C ILE A 68 10.44 -7.42 0.99
N ASP A 69 11.14 -7.75 -0.09
CA ASP A 69 12.54 -7.41 -0.32
C ASP A 69 12.76 -5.88 -0.40
N ASP A 70 11.73 -5.13 -0.78
CA ASP A 70 11.74 -3.67 -0.87
C ASP A 70 11.52 -2.96 0.49
N VAL A 71 11.00 -3.67 1.51
CA VAL A 71 10.73 -3.09 2.84
C VAL A 71 11.95 -2.40 3.46
N PRO A 72 13.16 -3.00 3.46
CA PRO A 72 14.35 -2.35 4.03
C PRO A 72 14.73 -1.05 3.32
N PHE A 73 14.55 -0.97 1.99
CA PHE A 73 14.82 0.25 1.22
C PHE A 73 13.81 1.34 1.57
N LYS A 74 12.52 1.03 1.54
CA LYS A 74 11.45 1.94 1.95
C LYS A 74 11.62 2.45 3.38
N ALA A 75 12.07 1.60 4.31
CA ALA A 75 12.37 2.02 5.68
C ALA A 75 13.50 3.05 5.76
N ARG A 76 14.58 2.87 4.98
CA ARG A 76 15.68 3.86 4.88
C ARG A 76 15.22 5.17 4.25
N LEU A 77 14.40 5.07 3.21
CA LEU A 77 13.85 6.25 2.54
C LEU A 77 12.96 7.05 3.49
N ALA A 78 12.04 6.39 4.19
CA ALA A 78 11.18 7.02 5.19
C ALA A 78 12.01 7.70 6.30
N ALA A 79 13.01 6.99 6.85
CA ALA A 79 13.92 7.58 7.84
C ALA A 79 14.69 8.79 7.31
N THR A 80 15.17 8.74 6.06
CA THR A 80 15.92 9.82 5.41
C THR A 80 15.04 11.06 5.18
N LEU A 81 13.76 10.84 4.88
CA LEU A 81 12.76 11.90 4.74
C LEU A 81 12.23 12.41 6.10
N GLY A 82 12.63 11.80 7.22
CA GLY A 82 12.07 12.10 8.54
C GLY A 82 10.62 11.66 8.71
N PHE A 83 10.15 10.73 7.87
CA PHE A 83 8.78 10.24 7.88
C PHE A 83 8.65 9.02 8.79
N ALA A 84 7.86 9.15 9.85
CA ALA A 84 7.65 8.13 10.89
C ALA A 84 6.20 8.11 11.40
N GLU A 85 5.27 8.58 10.58
CA GLU A 85 3.87 8.77 10.98
C GLU A 85 2.95 7.98 10.06
N ALA A 86 1.97 7.30 10.64
CA ALA A 86 0.96 6.56 9.91
C ALA A 86 -0.43 6.99 10.37
N ALA A 87 -1.36 7.14 9.43
CA ALA A 87 -2.78 7.30 9.74
C ALA A 87 -3.47 5.94 9.74
N LEU A 88 -4.57 5.83 10.49
CA LEU A 88 -5.43 4.65 10.43
C LEU A 88 -6.28 4.67 9.16
N ALA A 89 -6.35 3.51 8.50
CA ALA A 89 -7.22 3.31 7.36
C ALA A 89 -8.68 3.61 7.77
N GLY A 90 -9.34 4.47 7.01
CA GLY A 90 -10.70 4.91 7.28
C GLY A 90 -10.80 6.21 8.09
N GLU A 91 -9.74 6.64 8.79
CA GLU A 91 -9.72 7.93 9.51
C GLU A 91 -9.00 9.04 8.76
N GLY A 92 -8.02 8.72 7.93
CA GLY A 92 -7.32 9.72 7.13
C GLY A 92 -6.04 9.21 6.49
N LEU A 93 -5.20 10.16 6.06
CA LEU A 93 -3.90 9.91 5.44
C LEU A 93 -2.83 10.75 6.15
N ALA A 94 -1.74 10.10 6.56
CA ALA A 94 -0.51 10.79 6.95
C ALA A 94 0.24 11.18 5.69
N THR A 95 0.60 12.45 5.58
CA THR A 95 1.17 13.02 4.35
C THR A 95 2.63 13.39 4.53
N CYS A 96 3.45 12.99 3.56
CA CYS A 96 4.83 13.42 3.41
C CYS A 96 4.94 14.15 2.07
N GLU A 97 5.25 15.44 2.10
CA GLU A 97 5.34 16.27 0.89
C GLU A 97 6.80 16.73 0.64
N PRO A 98 7.71 15.82 0.24
CA PRO A 98 9.06 16.20 -0.12
C PRO A 98 9.08 16.91 -1.48
N SER A 99 9.91 17.94 -1.62
CA SER A 99 10.20 18.49 -2.95
C SER A 99 10.82 17.40 -3.85
N PRO A 100 10.66 17.47 -5.19
CA PRO A 100 11.32 16.52 -6.10
C PRO A 100 12.82 16.39 -5.88
N THR A 101 13.51 17.51 -5.61
CA THR A 101 14.95 17.53 -5.31
C THR A 101 15.27 16.83 -3.99
N THR A 102 14.46 17.06 -2.95
CA THR A 102 14.60 16.38 -1.64
C THR A 102 14.40 14.88 -1.79
N LEU A 103 13.38 14.46 -2.54
CA LEU A 103 13.09 13.05 -2.78
C LEU A 103 14.22 12.34 -3.53
N LEU A 104 14.75 12.96 -4.60
CA LEU A 104 15.88 12.41 -5.35
C LEU A 104 17.14 12.27 -4.49
N ALA A 105 17.44 13.28 -3.66
CA ALA A 105 18.55 13.21 -2.72
C ALA A 105 18.35 12.08 -1.70
N ALA A 106 17.15 11.93 -1.15
CA ALA A 106 16.83 10.89 -0.18
C ALA A 106 16.93 9.47 -0.78
N LEU A 107 16.53 9.29 -2.04
CA LEU A 107 16.70 8.04 -2.78
C LEU A 107 18.18 7.68 -2.93
N ALA A 108 19.01 8.62 -3.41
CA ALA A 108 20.44 8.39 -3.57
C ALA A 108 21.13 8.02 -2.24
N ILE A 109 20.79 8.72 -1.15
CA ILE A 109 21.29 8.39 0.20
C ILE A 109 20.85 6.99 0.63
N SER A 110 19.60 6.62 0.37
CA SER A 110 19.01 5.32 0.77
C SER A 110 19.59 4.14 0.00
N GLU A 111 20.05 4.35 -1.23
CA GLU A 111 20.78 3.35 -2.03
C GLU A 111 22.18 3.08 -1.47
N GLN A 112 22.86 4.13 -0.99
CA GLN A 112 24.23 4.06 -0.46
C GLN A 112 24.27 3.53 0.98
N THR A 113 23.21 3.79 1.74
CA THR A 113 23.11 3.41 3.15
C THR A 113 22.79 1.92 3.29
N LYS A 114 23.65 1.17 4.00
CA LYS A 114 23.46 -0.28 4.24
C LYS A 114 22.70 -0.60 5.53
N THR A 115 22.61 0.35 6.45
CA THR A 115 21.95 0.18 7.74
C THR A 115 20.66 1.00 7.79
N ALA A 116 19.53 0.33 7.98
CA ALA A 116 18.28 1.02 8.22
C ALA A 116 18.15 1.33 9.71
N HIS A 117 18.13 2.60 10.07
CA HIS A 117 17.51 2.98 11.34
C HIS A 117 16.01 2.76 11.19
N ARG A 118 15.42 1.96 12.08
CA ARG A 118 13.97 1.80 12.11
C ARG A 118 13.39 3.06 12.76
N PRO A 119 12.64 3.89 12.03
CA PRO A 119 12.02 5.04 12.65
C PRO A 119 11.05 4.57 13.73
N ASN A 120 10.97 5.32 14.83
CA ASN A 120 9.97 5.09 15.86
C ASN A 120 8.62 5.54 15.31
N TRP A 121 7.90 4.62 14.70
CA TRP A 121 6.59 4.89 14.11
C TRP A 121 5.58 5.31 15.18
N SER A 122 4.76 6.30 14.85
CA SER A 122 3.59 6.68 15.64
C SER A 122 2.35 6.76 14.76
N ILE A 123 1.20 6.42 15.34
CA ILE A 123 -0.10 6.64 14.72
C ILE A 123 -0.52 8.08 14.95
N ILE A 124 -1.05 8.74 13.93
CA ILE A 124 -1.69 10.03 14.06
C ILE A 124 -3.18 9.90 13.76
N THR A 125 -4.01 10.56 14.57
CA THR A 125 -5.46 10.62 14.42
C THR A 125 -5.97 11.96 14.93
N ASN A 126 -7.11 12.42 14.42
CA ASN A 126 -7.83 13.57 14.98
C ASN A 126 -9.01 13.15 15.87
N ARG A 127 -9.06 11.88 16.28
CA ARG A 127 -10.13 11.31 17.11
C ARG A 127 -9.58 10.94 18.48
N GLU A 128 -9.99 11.67 19.53
CA GLU A 128 -9.54 11.38 20.90
C GLU A 128 -9.96 9.99 21.35
N THR A 129 -11.14 9.51 20.92
CA THR A 129 -11.58 8.13 21.19
C THR A 129 -10.59 7.09 20.65
N THR A 130 -10.11 7.26 19.42
CA THR A 130 -9.11 6.40 18.81
C THR A 130 -7.74 6.55 19.47
N ARG A 131 -7.34 7.78 19.81
CA ARG A 131 -6.08 8.05 20.52
C ARG A 131 -6.04 7.40 21.90
N ALA A 132 -7.13 7.49 22.66
CA ALA A 132 -7.24 6.87 23.98
C ALA A 132 -7.15 5.34 23.88
N MET A 133 -7.92 4.73 22.97
CA MET A 133 -7.88 3.28 22.74
C MET A 133 -6.48 2.78 22.38
N LEU A 134 -5.76 3.48 21.50
CA LEU A 134 -4.40 3.10 21.12
C LEU A 134 -3.38 3.30 22.25
N ALA A 135 -3.53 4.38 23.03
CA ALA A 135 -2.67 4.65 24.19
C ALA A 135 -2.83 3.57 25.27
N ASP A 136 -4.04 3.07 25.51
CA ASP A 136 -4.30 1.97 26.45
C ASP A 136 -3.62 0.65 26.03
N LEU A 137 -3.26 0.52 24.75
CA LEU A 137 -2.54 -0.63 24.19
C LEU A 137 -1.02 -0.38 24.08
N ASP A 138 -0.51 0.67 24.73
CA ASP A 138 0.88 1.13 24.63
C ASP A 138 1.35 1.39 23.17
N CYS A 139 0.40 1.67 22.28
CA CYS A 139 0.71 2.02 20.90
C CYS A 139 1.10 3.52 20.83
N PRO A 140 2.28 3.88 20.29
CA PRO A 140 2.65 5.28 20.12
C PRO A 140 1.63 5.99 19.23
N VAL A 141 0.90 6.94 19.81
CA VAL A 141 -0.18 7.65 19.12
C VAL A 141 -0.19 9.12 19.52
N ARG A 142 -0.54 9.99 18.58
CA ARG A 142 -0.69 11.43 18.82
C ARG A 142 -2.02 11.92 18.27
N LEU A 143 -2.69 12.75 19.06
CA LEU A 143 -3.82 13.53 18.57
C LEU A 143 -3.28 14.71 17.75
N VAL A 144 -3.72 14.83 16.51
CA VAL A 144 -3.33 15.90 15.59
C VAL A 144 -4.58 16.54 14.98
N ALA A 145 -4.56 17.85 14.79
CA ALA A 145 -5.60 18.54 14.04
C ALA A 145 -5.44 18.24 12.54
N THR A 146 -6.55 18.30 11.81
CA THR A 146 -6.53 18.17 10.35
C THR A 146 -5.66 19.27 9.71
N GLY A 147 -4.81 18.91 8.75
CA GLY A 147 -3.92 19.85 8.07
C GLY A 147 -2.94 19.21 7.10
N TYR A 148 -1.87 19.93 6.77
CA TYR A 148 -0.89 19.50 5.75
C TYR A 148 -0.17 18.18 6.05
N GLY A 149 -0.07 17.78 7.32
CA GLY A 149 0.53 16.49 7.74
C GLY A 149 -0.48 15.37 7.99
N PHE A 150 -1.77 15.70 8.08
CA PHE A 150 -2.86 14.74 8.30
C PHE A 150 -4.13 15.19 7.57
N LEU A 151 -4.45 14.47 6.49
CA LEU A 151 -5.68 14.66 5.75
C LEU A 151 -6.76 13.76 6.34
N SER A 152 -7.63 14.31 7.16
CA SER A 152 -8.70 13.57 7.82
C SER A 152 -9.87 13.26 6.88
N ALA A 153 -10.52 12.13 7.13
CA ALA A 153 -11.81 11.78 6.55
C ALA A 153 -12.99 12.41 7.32
N PHE A 154 -12.74 12.99 8.50
CA PHE A 154 -13.76 13.50 9.42
C PHE A 154 -13.35 14.86 10.04
N ALA A 155 -14.27 15.47 10.79
CA ALA A 155 -13.94 16.65 11.61
C ALA A 155 -13.07 16.26 12.82
N ASP A 156 -12.38 17.23 13.40
CA ASP A 156 -11.55 17.03 14.60
C ASP A 156 -12.43 16.78 15.84
N GLU A 157 -12.12 15.74 16.61
CA GLU A 157 -12.64 15.52 17.96
C GLU A 157 -11.64 16.11 18.95
N GLY A 158 -12.11 16.99 19.85
CA GLY A 158 -11.28 17.68 20.84
C GLY A 158 -10.78 16.79 21.97
#